data_AF-A0A1T2L5F4-F1
#
_entry.id   AF-A0A1T2L5F4-F1
#
_cell.length_a   1.000
_cell.length_b   1.000
_cell.length_c   1.000
_cell.angle_alpha   90.00
_cell.angle_beta   90.00
_cell.angle_gamma   90.00
#
_symmetry.space_group_name_H-M   'P 1'
#
loop_
_entity.id
_entity.type
_entity.pdbx_description
1 polymer ?
#
loop_
_entity_poly.entity_id
_entity_poly.type
_entity_poly.pdbx_seq_one_letter_code
_entity_poly.pdbx_strand_id
1 'polypeptide(L)'
;MKSKLIFILLTPLLLSACVVGTYYEDDSYGYGTVYPGYTYGYNDYYFYPGIGVYFHIYSGDYFYIHNGHWIRRHSLPRLYHLHHKHRRHIVHQGGKPYHDYDKHKRKYRRDDHHRGDATSDRHERDNIRKDHESSSRKNATLTMATGVVREMQITGAREVHRRLRQTRQGKTSGAVISKKLLAAKSEAREKILLKSAQVVQESITMTKRAIPALTSGEREARSIPKRKREPGQVIATGRINQLIALTSPACAAEILS
;
A
#
# COMPACT_ATOMS: atom_id res chain seq x y z
N MET A 1 10.54 -42.87 55.42
CA MET A 1 9.73 -41.64 55.29
C MET A 1 10.41 -40.50 54.50
N LYS A 2 11.61 -40.69 53.92
CA LYS A 2 12.36 -39.62 53.21
C LYS A 2 12.04 -39.46 51.71
N SER A 3 11.35 -40.43 51.08
CA SER A 3 11.06 -40.37 49.63
C SER A 3 9.86 -39.50 49.25
N LYS A 4 8.94 -39.23 50.18
CA LYS A 4 7.74 -38.40 49.88
C LYS A 4 8.03 -36.90 49.82
N LEU A 5 9.14 -36.45 50.42
CA LEU A 5 9.51 -35.03 50.46
C LEU A 5 10.12 -34.53 49.14
N ILE A 6 10.73 -35.43 48.36
CA ILE A 6 11.36 -35.09 47.07
C ILE A 6 10.28 -34.77 46.01
N PHE A 7 9.13 -35.45 46.04
CA PHE A 7 8.06 -35.22 45.07
C PHE A 7 7.34 -33.88 45.26
N ILE A 8 7.29 -33.34 46.47
CA ILE A 8 6.62 -32.07 46.79
C ILE A 8 7.49 -30.87 46.38
N LEU A 9 8.82 -31.01 46.42
CA LEU A 9 9.75 -29.95 45.99
C LEU A 9 9.91 -29.85 44.47
N LEU A 10 9.65 -30.93 43.72
CA LEU A 10 9.83 -30.93 42.26
C LEU A 10 8.60 -30.41 41.48
N THR A 11 7.43 -30.37 42.11
CA THR A 11 6.17 -29.99 41.45
C THR A 11 6.11 -28.50 41.03
N PRO A 12 6.56 -27.50 41.82
CA PRO A 12 6.45 -26.10 41.39
C PRO A 12 7.42 -25.70 40.27
N LEU A 13 8.53 -26.43 40.07
CA LEU A 13 9.47 -26.15 38.96
C LEU A 13 8.90 -26.54 37.59
N LEU A 14 8.03 -27.55 37.51
CA LEU A 14 7.42 -27.97 36.25
C LEU A 14 6.24 -27.08 35.81
N LEU A 15 5.62 -26.34 36.73
CA LEU A 15 4.50 -25.43 36.41
C LEU A 15 4.95 -24.03 35.95
N SER A 16 6.22 -23.66 36.16
CA SER A 16 6.76 -22.33 35.77
C SER A 16 7.11 -22.21 34.27
N ALA A 17 7.22 -23.32 33.54
CA ALA A 17 7.69 -23.32 32.15
C ALA A 17 6.62 -23.05 31.07
N CYS A 18 5.35 -22.83 31.44
CA CYS A 18 4.25 -22.73 30.46
C CYS A 18 3.65 -21.33 30.25
N VAL A 19 4.19 -20.26 30.83
CA VAL A 19 3.75 -18.89 30.50
C VAL A 19 4.76 -18.23 29.57
N VAL A 20 4.93 -18.82 28.38
CA VAL A 20 5.39 -18.05 27.21
C VAL A 20 4.15 -17.36 26.64
N GLY A 21 3.67 -16.37 27.39
CA GLY A 21 2.78 -15.36 26.84
C GLY A 21 3.63 -14.42 26.01
N THR A 22 3.96 -14.81 24.77
CA THR A 22 4.27 -13.80 23.78
C THR A 22 2.96 -13.05 23.56
N TYR A 23 2.78 -12.00 24.35
CA TYR A 23 2.07 -10.82 23.87
C TYR A 23 2.74 -10.48 22.54
N TYR A 24 2.22 -11.04 21.46
CA TYR A 24 2.36 -10.42 20.16
C TYR A 24 1.77 -9.04 20.40
N GLU A 25 2.65 -8.04 20.50
CA GLU A 25 2.27 -6.67 20.20
C GLU A 25 1.58 -6.79 18.84
N ASP A 26 0.26 -6.70 18.89
CA ASP A 26 -0.61 -6.60 17.75
C ASP A 26 -0.23 -5.26 17.15
N ASP A 27 0.82 -5.29 16.31
CA ASP A 27 1.07 -4.23 15.35
C ASP A 27 -0.29 -3.98 14.73
N SER A 28 -0.81 -2.81 15.07
CA SER A 28 -2.09 -2.29 14.71
C SER A 28 -2.17 -2.19 13.19
N TYR A 29 -2.34 -3.33 12.53
CA TYR A 29 -2.61 -3.47 11.11
C TYR A 29 -4.10 -3.13 10.93
N GLY A 30 -4.37 -1.84 11.11
CA GLY A 30 -5.26 -1.08 10.26
C GLY A 30 -6.70 -1.56 10.24
N TYR A 31 -7.39 -1.41 11.36
CA TYR A 31 -8.79 -1.01 11.27
C TYR A 31 -8.84 0.42 10.70
N GLY A 32 -9.17 0.56 9.42
CA GLY A 32 -9.96 1.72 8.97
C GLY A 32 -9.30 2.82 8.14
N THR A 33 -8.04 2.75 7.74
CA THR A 33 -7.49 3.72 6.79
C THR A 33 -6.80 3.03 5.63
N VAL A 34 -7.49 2.95 4.49
CA VAL A 34 -6.82 2.85 3.19
C VAL A 34 -5.91 4.07 3.13
N TYR A 35 -4.61 3.89 3.35
CA TYR A 35 -3.65 4.97 3.19
C TYR A 35 -3.84 5.56 1.78
N PRO A 36 -4.01 6.89 1.63
CA PRO A 36 -4.06 7.50 0.32
C PRO A 36 -2.75 7.19 -0.42
N GLY A 37 -2.83 6.30 -1.41
CA GLY A 37 -1.67 5.83 -2.18
C GLY A 37 -1.39 4.33 -2.12
N TYR A 38 -2.04 3.56 -1.24
CA TYR A 38 -1.86 2.11 -1.26
C TYR A 38 -2.49 1.50 -2.52
N THR A 39 -1.69 0.78 -3.29
CA THR A 39 -2.13 0.01 -4.45
C THR A 39 -2.07 -1.46 -4.07
N TYR A 40 -3.22 -2.12 -4.11
CA TYR A 40 -3.29 -3.56 -3.85
C TYR A 40 -2.46 -4.31 -4.90
N GLY A 41 -1.49 -5.07 -4.42
CA GLY A 41 -0.66 -5.96 -5.18
C GLY A 41 -1.24 -7.36 -5.34
N TYR A 42 -0.45 -8.22 -5.97
CA TYR A 42 -0.80 -9.62 -6.25
C TYR A 42 -0.80 -10.52 -4.99
N ASN A 43 -0.27 -10.03 -3.88
CA ASN A 43 -0.14 -10.78 -2.63
C ASN A 43 -1.18 -10.36 -1.59
N ASP A 44 -2.14 -9.50 -1.95
CA ASP A 44 -3.11 -8.91 -1.03
C ASP A 44 -4.44 -9.66 -1.05
N TYR A 45 -4.87 -10.09 0.14
CA TYR A 45 -6.10 -10.85 0.34
C TYR A 45 -6.93 -10.28 1.48
N TYR A 46 -8.25 -10.43 1.37
CA TYR A 46 -9.17 -10.31 2.49
C TYR A 46 -9.49 -11.69 3.05
N PHE A 47 -9.18 -11.90 4.33
CA PHE A 47 -9.52 -13.11 5.06
C PHE A 47 -10.73 -12.89 5.97
N TYR A 48 -11.67 -13.84 5.93
CA TYR A 48 -12.87 -13.88 6.76
C TYR A 48 -12.77 -15.10 7.70
N PRO A 49 -12.24 -14.94 8.92
CA PRO A 49 -11.94 -16.05 9.81
C PRO A 49 -13.20 -16.80 10.26
N GLY A 50 -14.31 -16.08 10.41
CA GLY A 50 -15.58 -16.64 10.86
C GLY A 50 -16.21 -17.67 9.92
N ILE A 51 -15.85 -17.62 8.64
CA ILE A 51 -16.36 -18.52 7.59
C ILE A 51 -15.23 -19.23 6.82
N GLY A 52 -13.97 -18.93 7.16
CA GLY A 52 -12.79 -19.52 6.53
C GLY A 52 -12.65 -19.22 5.05
N VAL A 53 -12.95 -17.98 4.63
CA VAL A 53 -12.91 -17.57 3.23
C VAL A 53 -11.77 -16.58 3.01
N TYR A 54 -11.03 -16.73 1.92
CA TYR A 54 -10.15 -15.70 1.38
C TYR A 54 -10.76 -15.08 0.15
N PHE A 55 -10.58 -13.78 -0.05
CA PHE A 55 -10.87 -13.07 -1.28
C PHE A 55 -9.59 -12.41 -1.78
N HIS A 56 -9.18 -12.71 -2.99
CA HIS A 56 -7.99 -12.15 -3.62
C HIS A 56 -8.33 -10.86 -4.34
N ILE A 57 -7.78 -9.75 -3.85
CA ILE A 57 -8.20 -8.40 -4.25
C ILE A 57 -7.87 -8.14 -5.72
N TYR A 58 -6.72 -8.63 -6.17
CA TYR A 58 -6.26 -8.44 -7.54
C TYR A 58 -7.10 -9.22 -8.56
N SER A 59 -7.37 -10.52 -8.34
CA SER A 59 -8.09 -11.34 -9.33
C SER A 59 -9.61 -11.41 -9.14
N GLY A 60 -10.13 -10.95 -8.00
CA GLY A 60 -11.55 -11.05 -7.67
C GLY A 60 -12.02 -12.47 -7.35
N ASP A 61 -11.09 -13.37 -6.99
CA ASP A 61 -11.41 -14.76 -6.68
C ASP A 61 -11.60 -15.01 -5.20
N TYR A 62 -12.56 -15.86 -4.88
CA TYR A 62 -12.75 -16.44 -3.56
C TYR A 62 -12.04 -17.79 -3.46
N PHE A 63 -11.41 -18.04 -2.30
CA PHE A 63 -10.88 -19.33 -1.91
C PHE A 63 -11.59 -19.78 -0.63
N TYR A 64 -12.22 -20.96 -0.68
CA TYR A 64 -12.98 -21.50 0.44
C TYR A 64 -12.98 -23.03 0.40
N ILE A 65 -13.30 -23.64 1.55
CA ILE A 65 -13.42 -25.08 1.66
C ILE A 65 -14.81 -25.50 1.18
N HIS A 66 -14.85 -26.42 0.21
CA HIS A 66 -16.05 -27.11 -0.25
C HIS A 66 -15.75 -28.60 -0.29
N ASN A 67 -16.59 -29.41 0.39
CA ASN A 67 -16.41 -30.86 0.51
C ASN A 67 -15.00 -31.26 0.99
N GLY A 68 -14.45 -30.55 1.97
CA GLY A 68 -13.13 -30.82 2.53
C GLY A 68 -11.94 -30.34 1.69
N HIS A 69 -12.17 -29.75 0.52
CA HIS A 69 -11.12 -29.28 -0.38
C HIS A 69 -11.17 -27.77 -0.59
N TRP A 70 -10.01 -27.14 -0.70
CA TRP A 70 -9.90 -25.73 -1.08
C TRP A 70 -10.19 -25.55 -2.56
N ILE A 71 -11.19 -24.74 -2.88
CA ILE A 71 -11.54 -24.39 -4.26
C ILE A 71 -11.39 -22.89 -4.49
N ARG A 72 -11.15 -22.52 -5.76
CA ARG A 72 -11.07 -21.14 -6.24
C ARG A 72 -12.27 -20.85 -7.15
N ARG A 73 -13.02 -19.79 -6.89
CA ARG A 73 -14.18 -19.38 -7.71
C ARG A 73 -14.34 -17.85 -7.71
N HIS A 74 -14.82 -17.28 -8.81
CA HIS A 74 -15.18 -15.86 -8.88
C HIS A 74 -16.42 -15.47 -8.08
N SER A 75 -17.27 -16.44 -7.71
CA SER A 75 -18.48 -16.22 -6.93
C SER A 75 -18.48 -17.06 -5.66
N LEU A 76 -18.84 -16.42 -4.55
CA LEU A 76 -18.99 -17.07 -3.26
C LEU A 76 -20.47 -17.48 -3.06
N PRO A 77 -20.76 -18.78 -2.78
CA PRO A 77 -22.12 -19.25 -2.57
C PRO A 77 -22.87 -18.46 -1.50
N ARG A 78 -24.21 -18.37 -1.64
CA ARG A 78 -25.07 -17.58 -0.74
C ARG A 78 -25.07 -18.04 0.72
N LEU A 79 -24.67 -19.29 0.97
CA LEU A 79 -24.54 -19.84 2.33
C LEU A 79 -23.46 -19.13 3.16
N TYR A 80 -22.46 -18.54 2.50
CA TYR A 80 -21.38 -17.83 3.18
C TYR A 80 -21.76 -16.35 3.32
N HIS A 81 -22.01 -15.90 4.55
CA HIS A 81 -22.30 -14.51 4.86
C HIS A 81 -21.02 -13.74 5.21
N LEU A 82 -20.67 -12.79 4.36
CA LEU A 82 -19.58 -11.85 4.58
C LEU A 82 -20.01 -10.77 5.58
N HIS A 83 -19.06 -10.26 6.36
CA HIS A 83 -19.31 -9.16 7.28
C HIS A 83 -18.05 -8.28 7.36
N HIS A 84 -18.19 -6.98 7.13
CA HIS A 84 -17.07 -6.04 7.10
C HIS A 84 -16.19 -6.09 8.37
N LYS A 85 -16.80 -6.19 9.56
CA LYS A 85 -16.05 -6.31 10.84
C LYS A 85 -15.21 -7.59 10.97
N HIS A 86 -15.50 -8.60 10.16
CA HIS A 86 -14.71 -9.84 10.13
C HIS A 86 -13.63 -9.82 9.07
N ARG A 87 -13.62 -8.83 8.19
CA ARG A 87 -12.60 -8.71 7.16
C ARG A 87 -11.24 -8.43 7.81
N ARG A 88 -10.22 -9.18 7.41
CA ARG A 88 -8.83 -8.95 7.78
C ARG A 88 -8.00 -8.85 6.52
N HIS A 89 -7.27 -7.75 6.36
CA HIS A 89 -6.31 -7.63 5.26
C HIS A 89 -5.08 -8.45 5.60
N ILE A 90 -4.66 -9.32 4.67
CA ILE A 90 -3.46 -10.12 4.81
C ILE A 90 -2.61 -9.98 3.55
N VAL A 91 -1.30 -9.90 3.76
CA VAL A 91 -0.30 -9.98 2.68
C VAL A 91 0.32 -11.36 2.76
N HIS A 92 0.17 -12.15 1.71
CA HIS A 92 0.74 -13.50 1.63
C HIS A 92 1.65 -13.61 0.41
N GLN A 93 2.95 -13.72 0.67
CA GLN A 93 3.97 -13.95 -0.34
C GLN A 93 4.15 -15.45 -0.54
N GLY A 94 4.05 -15.93 -1.79
CA GLY A 94 4.55 -17.29 -2.11
C GLY A 94 3.51 -18.41 -2.22
N GLY A 95 2.38 -18.19 -2.89
CA GLY A 95 1.51 -19.28 -3.34
C GLY A 95 0.07 -19.13 -2.85
N LYS A 96 -0.55 -20.25 -2.46
CA LYS A 96 -1.96 -20.31 -2.10
C LYS A 96 -2.15 -19.84 -0.64
N PRO A 97 -3.02 -18.85 -0.37
CA PRO A 97 -3.14 -18.22 0.97
C PRO A 97 -3.64 -19.18 2.06
N TYR A 98 -4.24 -20.31 1.66
CA TYR A 98 -4.77 -21.32 2.56
C TYR A 98 -3.72 -22.30 3.10
N HIS A 99 -2.46 -22.26 2.64
CA HIS A 99 -1.39 -23.03 3.29
C HIS A 99 -1.17 -22.60 4.74
N ASP A 100 -1.40 -21.32 5.04
CA ASP A 100 -1.35 -20.75 6.39
C ASP A 100 -2.74 -20.67 7.05
N TYR A 101 -3.73 -21.44 6.59
CA TYR A 101 -5.11 -21.31 7.06
C TYR A 101 -5.23 -21.43 8.58
N ASP A 102 -4.63 -22.46 9.19
CA ASP A 102 -4.74 -22.68 10.63
C ASP A 102 -4.04 -21.57 11.41
N LYS A 103 -2.93 -21.03 10.89
CA LYS A 103 -2.23 -19.88 11.48
C LYS A 103 -3.10 -18.64 11.43
N HIS A 104 -3.68 -18.32 10.28
CA HIS A 104 -4.58 -17.17 10.10
C HIS A 104 -5.84 -17.29 10.97
N LYS A 105 -6.45 -18.48 11.02
CA LYS A 105 -7.64 -18.75 11.83
C LYS A 105 -7.38 -18.58 13.33
N ARG A 106 -6.22 -19.05 13.81
CA ARG A 106 -5.80 -18.85 15.21
C ARG A 106 -5.49 -17.39 15.52
N LYS A 107 -4.81 -16.69 14.61
CA LYS A 107 -4.46 -15.27 14.79
C LYS A 107 -5.70 -14.37 14.82
N TYR A 108 -6.61 -14.57 13.88
CA TYR A 108 -7.79 -13.74 13.71
C TYR A 108 -9.05 -14.42 14.24
N ARG A 109 -9.02 -14.94 15.46
CA ARG A 109 -10.19 -15.61 16.04
C ARG A 109 -11.41 -14.70 15.94
N ARG A 110 -12.54 -15.31 15.56
CA ARG A 110 -13.80 -14.58 15.40
C ARG A 110 -14.30 -14.13 16.76
N ASP A 111 -14.60 -12.85 16.86
CA ASP A 111 -15.48 -12.31 17.90
C ASP A 111 -16.90 -12.81 17.61
N ASP A 112 -17.48 -13.55 18.54
CA ASP A 112 -18.75 -14.23 18.39
C ASP A 112 -19.96 -13.28 18.25
N HIS A 113 -19.81 -12.03 18.69
CA HIS A 113 -20.86 -11.01 18.75
C HIS A 113 -21.40 -10.50 17.41
N HIS A 114 -20.73 -10.77 16.29
CA HIS A 114 -21.19 -10.29 14.97
C HIS A 114 -21.56 -11.46 14.08
N ARG A 115 -22.85 -11.84 14.06
CA ARG A 115 -23.35 -12.77 13.04
C ARG A 115 -23.64 -11.97 11.77
N GLY A 116 -23.11 -12.41 10.64
CA GLY A 116 -23.40 -11.77 9.36
C GLY A 116 -24.88 -11.92 9.02
N ASP A 117 -25.57 -10.81 8.78
CA ASP A 117 -26.91 -10.78 8.20
C ASP A 117 -26.84 -10.59 6.67
N ALA A 118 -27.95 -10.85 5.98
CA ALA A 118 -28.02 -10.74 4.52
C ALA A 118 -27.77 -9.32 3.99
N THR A 119 -28.10 -8.30 4.78
CA THR A 119 -27.89 -6.90 4.42
C THR A 119 -26.40 -6.56 4.51
N SER A 120 -25.73 -6.92 5.61
CA SER A 120 -24.29 -6.73 5.81
C SER A 120 -23.49 -7.53 4.78
N ASP A 121 -23.89 -8.76 4.45
CA ASP A 121 -23.29 -9.56 3.39
C ASP A 121 -23.38 -8.87 2.02
N ARG A 122 -24.56 -8.33 1.66
CA ARG A 122 -24.74 -7.58 0.41
C ARG A 122 -23.83 -6.35 0.36
N HIS A 123 -23.85 -5.52 1.40
CA HIS A 123 -23.01 -4.33 1.47
C HIS A 123 -21.53 -4.68 1.37
N GLU A 124 -21.12 -5.76 2.02
CA GLU A 124 -19.72 -6.18 2.01
C GLU A 124 -19.28 -6.68 0.64
N ARG A 125 -20.12 -7.48 -0.05
CA ARG A 125 -19.85 -7.89 -1.43
C ARG A 125 -19.76 -6.70 -2.38
N ASP A 126 -20.62 -5.69 -2.20
CA ASP A 126 -20.56 -4.46 -2.99
C ASP A 126 -19.29 -3.66 -2.74
N ASN A 127 -18.82 -3.59 -1.49
CA ASN A 127 -17.57 -2.94 -1.14
C ASN A 127 -16.38 -3.68 -1.75
N ILE A 128 -16.33 -5.01 -1.62
CA ILE A 128 -15.29 -5.85 -2.21
C ILE A 128 -15.21 -5.66 -3.74
N ARG A 129 -16.37 -5.60 -4.41
CA ARG A 129 -16.43 -5.35 -5.86
C ARG A 129 -15.81 -4.00 -6.22
N LYS A 130 -16.17 -2.93 -5.48
CA LYS A 130 -15.59 -1.59 -5.70
C LYS A 130 -14.08 -1.59 -5.49
N ASP A 131 -13.59 -2.28 -4.46
CA ASP A 131 -12.16 -2.39 -4.18
C ASP A 131 -11.42 -3.12 -5.31
N HIS A 132 -11.99 -4.23 -5.80
CA HIS A 132 -11.45 -4.98 -6.93
C HIS A 132 -11.43 -4.13 -8.21
N GLU A 133 -12.51 -3.44 -8.55
CA GLU A 133 -12.59 -2.57 -9.72
C GLU A 133 -11.57 -1.42 -9.65
N SER A 134 -11.42 -0.79 -8.48
CA SER A 134 -10.44 0.26 -8.25
C SER A 134 -9.01 -0.27 -8.42
N SER A 135 -8.72 -1.45 -7.87
CA SER A 135 -7.42 -2.11 -8.00
C SER A 135 -7.11 -2.47 -9.45
N SER A 136 -8.07 -3.04 -10.15
CA SER A 136 -7.96 -3.42 -11.57
C SER A 136 -7.66 -2.19 -12.43
N ARG A 137 -8.37 -1.07 -12.23
CA ARG A 137 -8.11 0.19 -12.95
C ARG A 137 -6.71 0.73 -12.71
N LYS A 138 -6.26 0.78 -11.46
CA LYS A 138 -4.90 1.25 -11.11
C LYS A 138 -3.83 0.39 -11.80
N ASN A 139 -4.03 -0.92 -11.79
CA ASN A 139 -3.10 -1.88 -12.41
C ASN A 139 -3.11 -1.79 -13.94
N ALA A 140 -4.26 -1.54 -14.56
CA ALA A 140 -4.36 -1.26 -15.99
C ALA A 140 -3.59 0.02 -16.37
N THR A 141 -3.74 1.09 -15.59
CA THR A 141 -2.98 2.35 -15.79
C THR A 141 -1.47 2.12 -15.67
N LEU A 142 -1.04 1.35 -14.67
CA LEU A 142 0.37 1.00 -14.49
C LEU A 142 0.91 0.16 -15.67
N THR A 143 0.09 -0.77 -16.18
CA THR A 143 0.43 -1.61 -17.34
C THR A 143 0.56 -0.77 -18.62
N MET A 144 -0.35 0.20 -18.83
CA MET A 144 -0.27 1.12 -19.96
C MET A 144 0.98 2.02 -19.86
N ALA A 145 1.25 2.59 -18.68
CA ALA A 145 2.42 3.44 -18.46
C ALA A 145 3.73 2.68 -18.69
N THR A 146 3.84 1.44 -18.20
CA THR A 146 5.02 0.60 -18.44
C THR A 146 5.15 0.17 -19.90
N GLY A 147 4.03 -0.12 -20.58
CA GLY A 147 3.99 -0.38 -22.02
C GLY A 147 4.51 0.81 -22.83
N VAL A 148 4.03 2.02 -22.54
CA VAL A 148 4.45 3.27 -23.20
C VAL A 148 5.95 3.55 -22.98
N VAL A 149 6.47 3.32 -21.77
CA VAL A 149 7.91 3.46 -21.49
C VAL A 149 8.72 2.43 -22.30
N ARG A 150 8.27 1.18 -22.36
CA ARG A 150 8.93 0.11 -23.11
C ARG A 150 8.89 0.38 -24.62
N GLU A 151 7.79 0.92 -25.12
CA GLU A 151 7.64 1.28 -26.54
C GLU A 151 8.51 2.49 -26.91
N MET A 152 8.61 3.50 -26.05
CA MET A 152 9.58 4.61 -26.21
C MET A 152 11.02 4.12 -26.22
N GLN A 153 11.37 3.12 -25.40
CA GLN A 153 12.70 2.52 -25.41
C GLN A 153 13.00 1.77 -26.71
N ILE A 154 12.03 1.00 -27.22
CA ILE A 154 12.20 0.22 -28.47
C ILE A 154 12.26 1.14 -29.69
N THR A 155 11.37 2.13 -29.78
CA THR A 155 11.37 3.10 -30.88
C THR A 155 12.60 4.01 -30.85
N GLY A 156 13.00 4.48 -29.67
CA GLY A 156 14.25 5.21 -29.46
C GLY A 156 15.48 4.39 -29.89
N ALA A 157 15.56 3.11 -29.51
CA ALA A 157 16.65 2.22 -29.91
C ALA A 157 16.69 1.98 -31.44
N ARG A 158 15.52 1.79 -32.08
CA ARG A 158 15.42 1.63 -33.54
C ARG A 158 15.86 2.90 -34.28
N GLU A 159 15.47 4.08 -33.80
CA GLU A 159 15.86 5.35 -34.41
C GLU A 159 17.36 5.63 -34.26
N VAL A 160 17.96 5.32 -33.11
CA VAL A 160 19.42 5.37 -32.92
C VAL A 160 20.13 4.44 -33.89
N HIS A 161 19.63 3.21 -34.06
CA HIS A 161 20.23 2.24 -34.98
C HIS A 161 20.11 2.66 -36.46
N ARG A 162 18.98 3.29 -36.84
CA ARG A 162 18.77 3.86 -38.18
C ARG A 162 19.79 4.96 -38.49
N ARG A 163 20.03 5.87 -37.55
CA ARG A 163 21.03 6.95 -37.68
C ARG A 163 22.45 6.42 -37.77
N LEU A 164 22.80 5.40 -36.97
CA LEU A 164 24.12 4.76 -37.04
C LEU A 164 24.38 4.11 -38.40
N ARG A 165 23.38 3.47 -39.01
CA ARG A 165 23.50 2.91 -40.38
C ARG A 165 23.69 3.99 -41.44
N GLN A 166 22.96 5.10 -41.35
CA GLN A 166 23.13 6.24 -42.26
C GLN A 166 24.54 6.86 -42.13
N THR A 167 25.08 6.97 -40.92
CA THR A 167 26.47 7.45 -40.72
C THR A 167 27.54 6.50 -41.21
N ARG A 168 27.27 5.18 -41.29
CA ARG A 168 28.22 4.21 -41.86
C ARG A 168 28.24 4.20 -43.39
N GLN A 169 27.13 4.52 -44.04
CA GLN A 169 27.07 4.63 -45.51
C GLN A 169 27.63 5.96 -46.05
N GLY A 170 27.68 7.01 -45.22
CA GLY A 170 28.34 8.28 -45.53
C GLY A 170 29.82 8.31 -45.11
N LYS A 171 30.66 7.47 -45.71
CA LYS A 171 32.10 7.43 -45.41
C LYS A 171 32.86 8.46 -46.25
N THR A 172 32.77 9.75 -45.88
CA THR A 172 33.82 10.74 -46.15
C THR A 172 33.85 11.80 -45.03
N SER A 173 35.03 12.02 -44.42
CA SER A 173 35.37 13.04 -43.40
C SER A 173 35.00 12.76 -41.92
N GLY A 174 35.57 11.69 -41.34
CA GLY A 174 35.44 11.34 -39.91
C GLY A 174 35.91 12.39 -38.89
N ALA A 175 36.60 13.46 -39.30
CA ALA A 175 37.09 14.51 -38.39
C ALA A 175 36.12 15.69 -38.20
N VAL A 176 35.19 15.95 -39.15
CA VAL A 176 34.26 17.09 -39.07
C VAL A 176 32.99 16.74 -38.29
N ILE A 177 32.59 15.46 -38.32
CA ILE A 177 31.34 14.99 -37.72
C ILE A 177 31.44 14.91 -36.18
N SER A 178 32.60 14.62 -35.62
CA SER A 178 32.79 14.52 -34.17
C SER A 178 32.56 15.86 -33.45
N LYS A 179 33.00 16.98 -34.02
CA LYS A 179 32.76 18.33 -33.47
C LYS A 179 31.28 18.73 -33.54
N LYS A 180 30.61 18.50 -34.67
CA LYS A 180 29.17 18.80 -34.80
C LYS A 180 28.31 17.93 -33.88
N LEU A 181 28.69 16.68 -33.67
CA LEU A 181 27.98 15.78 -32.76
C LEU A 181 28.16 16.18 -31.30
N LEU A 182 29.38 16.59 -30.89
CA LEU A 182 29.62 17.11 -29.54
C LEU A 182 28.85 18.41 -29.28
N ALA A 183 28.82 19.33 -30.24
CA ALA A 183 28.04 20.58 -30.15
C ALA A 183 26.53 20.32 -30.07
N ALA A 184 26.00 19.41 -30.88
CA ALA A 184 24.58 19.04 -30.83
C ALA A 184 24.21 18.35 -29.51
N LYS A 185 25.14 17.56 -28.93
CA LYS A 185 24.92 16.88 -27.64
C LYS A 185 24.94 17.85 -26.46
N SER A 186 25.79 18.88 -26.48
CA SER A 186 25.76 19.93 -25.46
C SER A 186 24.50 20.79 -25.56
N GLU A 187 24.07 21.16 -26.76
CA GLU A 187 22.83 21.94 -26.96
C GLU A 187 21.58 21.17 -26.50
N ALA A 188 21.52 19.87 -26.78
CA ALA A 188 20.43 19.02 -26.31
C ALA A 188 20.41 18.91 -24.77
N ARG A 189 21.57 18.81 -24.13
CA ARG A 189 21.67 18.81 -22.66
C ARG A 189 21.19 20.12 -22.05
N GLU A 190 21.57 21.26 -22.64
CA GLU A 190 21.15 22.58 -22.17
C GLU A 190 19.64 22.78 -22.28
N LYS A 191 19.04 22.36 -23.41
CA LYS A 191 17.58 22.39 -23.61
C LYS A 191 16.81 21.53 -22.59
N ILE A 192 17.35 20.37 -22.22
CA ILE A 192 16.75 19.50 -21.19
C ILE A 192 16.83 20.18 -19.82
N LEU A 193 17.98 20.76 -19.47
CA LEU A 193 18.17 21.46 -18.20
C LEU A 193 17.23 22.67 -18.07
N LEU A 194 17.11 23.50 -19.12
CA LEU A 194 16.18 24.63 -19.17
C LEU A 194 14.72 24.20 -18.99
N LYS A 195 14.28 23.15 -19.68
CA LYS A 195 12.92 22.62 -19.51
C LYS A 195 12.67 22.08 -18.11
N SER A 196 13.63 21.35 -17.53
CA SER A 196 13.49 20.86 -16.15
C SER A 196 13.43 22.00 -15.13
N ALA A 197 14.23 23.06 -15.32
CA ALA A 197 14.21 24.24 -14.47
C ALA A 197 12.87 25.00 -14.56
N GLN A 198 12.29 25.10 -15.77
CA GLN A 198 10.98 25.72 -15.98
C GLN A 198 9.88 24.94 -15.23
N VAL A 199 9.85 23.61 -15.34
CA VAL A 199 8.86 22.77 -14.64
C VAL A 199 8.96 22.92 -13.12
N VAL A 200 10.18 23.04 -12.58
CA VAL A 200 10.39 23.29 -11.14
C VAL A 200 9.91 24.70 -10.73
N GLN A 201 10.12 25.73 -11.56
CA GLN A 201 9.60 27.07 -11.27
C GLN A 201 8.06 27.13 -11.32
N GLU A 202 7.44 26.42 -12.26
CA GLU A 202 5.98 26.30 -12.36
C GLU A 202 5.41 25.59 -11.11
N SER A 203 6.05 24.55 -10.60
CA SER A 203 5.60 23.87 -9.38
C SER A 203 5.74 24.75 -8.13
N ILE A 204 6.84 25.50 -8.01
CA ILE A 204 7.06 26.46 -6.90
C ILE A 204 6.02 27.58 -6.94
N THR A 205 5.72 28.12 -8.13
CA THR A 205 4.72 29.20 -8.27
C THR A 205 3.31 28.71 -7.99
N MET A 206 2.93 27.50 -8.39
CA MET A 206 1.65 26.90 -8.00
C MET A 206 1.55 26.70 -6.48
N THR A 207 2.62 26.21 -5.85
CA THR A 207 2.66 26.01 -4.39
C THR A 207 2.52 27.32 -3.62
N LYS A 208 3.23 28.38 -4.05
CA LYS A 208 3.12 29.71 -3.44
C LYS A 208 1.72 30.31 -3.55
N ARG A 209 0.97 30.02 -4.62
CA ARG A 209 -0.43 30.46 -4.77
C ARG A 209 -1.40 29.69 -3.88
N ALA A 210 -1.09 28.46 -3.50
CA ALA A 210 -1.96 27.62 -2.67
C ALA A 210 -1.87 27.96 -1.17
N ILE A 211 -0.71 28.40 -0.68
CA ILE A 211 -0.48 28.67 0.77
C ILE A 211 -1.44 29.73 1.35
N PRO A 212 -1.71 30.88 0.72
CA PRO A 212 -2.61 31.91 1.28
C PRO A 212 -4.08 31.47 1.36
N ALA A 213 -4.50 30.52 0.51
CA ALA A 213 -5.87 29.99 0.53
C ALA A 213 -6.12 29.06 1.73
N LEU A 214 -5.06 28.48 2.30
CA LEU A 214 -5.15 27.63 3.48
C LEU A 214 -5.12 28.43 4.79
N THR A 215 -4.53 29.62 4.79
CA THR A 215 -4.41 30.46 6.00
C THR A 215 -5.57 31.44 6.19
N SER A 216 -6.39 31.70 5.16
CA SER A 216 -7.55 32.60 5.27
C SER A 216 -8.82 31.94 5.86
N GLY A 217 -8.86 30.60 6.00
CA GLY A 217 -9.99 29.87 6.58
C GLY A 217 -10.06 29.84 8.11
N GLU A 218 -9.03 30.33 8.81
CA GLU A 218 -8.90 30.13 10.26
C GLU A 218 -9.55 31.25 11.12
N ARG A 219 -10.22 32.24 10.50
CA ARG A 219 -10.85 33.37 11.22
C ARG A 219 -12.38 33.31 11.35
N GLU A 220 -13.04 32.25 10.87
CA GLU A 220 -14.50 32.09 11.06
C GLU A 220 -14.85 31.06 12.15
N ALA A 221 -14.14 31.12 13.28
CA ALA A 221 -14.60 30.53 14.54
C ALA A 221 -15.67 31.44 15.18
N ARG A 222 -16.84 31.53 14.55
CA ARG A 222 -18.03 32.13 15.16
C ARG A 222 -18.55 31.22 16.27
N SER A 223 -18.55 31.75 17.49
CA SER A 223 -19.44 31.46 18.63
C SER A 223 -20.12 30.07 18.63
N ILE A 224 -19.41 29.05 19.12
CA ILE A 224 -20.05 27.81 19.56
C ILE A 224 -20.69 28.09 20.93
N PRO A 225 -22.02 27.91 21.09
CA PRO A 225 -22.68 28.10 22.38
C PRO A 225 -22.11 27.12 23.42
N LYS A 226 -21.79 27.66 24.61
CA LYS A 226 -21.28 26.91 25.76
C LYS A 226 -22.25 25.78 26.13
N ARG A 227 -21.95 24.55 25.68
CA ARG A 227 -22.64 23.34 26.13
C ARG A 227 -22.06 22.94 27.50
N LYS A 228 -22.94 22.80 28.48
CA LYS A 228 -22.67 22.40 29.87
C LYS A 228 -21.90 21.07 29.86
N ARG A 229 -20.65 21.08 30.37
CA ARG A 229 -19.76 19.91 30.41
C ARG A 229 -20.16 18.99 31.55
N GLU A 230 -20.43 17.73 31.25
CA GLU A 230 -20.44 16.67 32.24
C GLU A 230 -18.99 16.28 32.60
N PRO A 231 -18.70 16.01 33.89
CA PRO A 231 -17.38 15.60 34.33
C PRO A 231 -17.14 14.12 33.99
N GLY A 232 -16.15 13.82 33.14
CA GLY A 232 -15.72 12.42 32.98
C GLY A 232 -14.90 12.01 31.76
N GLN A 233 -14.47 12.91 30.86
CA GLN A 233 -13.77 12.47 29.64
C GLN A 233 -12.43 13.20 29.41
N VAL A 234 -11.35 12.49 29.69
CA VAL A 234 -9.96 12.87 29.38
C VAL A 234 -9.75 12.69 27.88
N ILE A 235 -9.66 13.80 27.12
CA ILE A 235 -9.32 13.77 25.70
C ILE A 235 -7.83 14.09 25.56
N ALA A 236 -7.06 13.12 25.08
CA ALA A 236 -5.65 13.26 24.78
C ALA A 236 -5.43 14.15 23.54
N THR A 237 -5.12 15.42 23.75
CA THR A 237 -4.63 16.32 22.70
C THR A 237 -3.11 16.21 22.64
N GLY A 238 -2.59 15.40 21.73
CA GLY A 238 -1.15 15.29 21.51
C GLY A 238 -0.81 14.68 20.18
N ARG A 239 -0.70 15.51 19.14
CA ARG A 239 0.17 15.37 17.94
C ARG A 239 -0.35 16.25 16.79
N ILE A 240 0.07 17.52 16.76
CA ILE A 240 0.01 18.36 15.55
C ILE A 240 1.40 18.93 15.17
N ASN A 241 2.44 18.78 16.00
CA ASN A 241 3.72 19.47 15.77
C ASN A 241 4.84 18.65 15.09
N GLN A 242 4.55 17.69 14.22
CA GLN A 242 5.61 16.91 13.55
C GLN A 242 5.68 17.02 12.01
N LEU A 243 4.88 17.87 11.36
CA LEU A 243 4.87 17.96 9.89
C LEU A 243 5.60 19.17 9.26
N ILE A 244 6.46 19.88 9.99
CA ILE A 244 7.16 21.08 9.46
C ILE A 244 8.69 20.87 9.28
N ALA A 245 9.24 19.69 9.56
CA ALA A 245 10.71 19.50 9.58
C ALA A 245 11.36 18.98 8.27
N LEU A 246 10.64 18.81 7.15
CA LEU A 246 11.20 18.13 5.95
C LEU A 246 11.45 19.01 4.72
N THR A 247 11.40 20.34 4.84
CA THR A 247 11.73 21.24 3.72
C THR A 247 12.92 22.14 4.05
N SER A 248 14.01 21.55 4.55
CA SER A 248 15.31 22.24 4.63
C SER A 248 16.08 22.05 3.31
N PRO A 249 16.39 23.11 2.55
CA PRO A 249 17.09 23.03 1.26
C PRO A 249 18.58 22.62 1.37
N ALA A 250 19.10 22.31 2.55
CA ALA A 250 20.50 21.95 2.75
C ALA A 250 20.89 20.53 2.29
N CYS A 251 19.94 19.60 2.09
CA CYS A 251 20.26 18.22 1.70
C CYS A 251 20.29 17.95 0.19
N ALA A 252 19.97 18.92 -0.66
CA ALA A 252 19.90 18.70 -2.12
C ALA A 252 21.28 18.78 -2.83
N ALA A 253 22.36 19.14 -2.14
CA ALA A 253 23.67 19.37 -2.76
C ALA A 253 24.59 18.13 -2.85
N GLU A 254 24.25 17.01 -2.21
CA GLU A 254 25.16 15.86 -2.09
C GLU A 254 24.90 14.71 -3.09
N ILE A 255 23.90 14.86 -3.97
CA ILE A 255 23.52 13.81 -4.95
C ILE A 255 24.12 14.08 -6.36
N LEU A 256 24.87 15.18 -6.55
CA LEU A 256 25.41 15.56 -7.86
C LEU A 256 26.92 15.83 -7.91
N SER A 257 27.69 15.34 -6.92
CA SER A 257 29.15 15.27 -7.03
C SER A 257 29.62 13.82 -7.11
#